data_AF-E2A7A1-F1
#
_entry.id   AF-E2A7A1-F1
#
_cell.length_a   1.000
_cell.length_b   1.000
_cell.length_c   1.000
_cell.angle_alpha   90.00
_cell.angle_beta   90.00
_cell.angle_gamma   90.00
#
_symmetry.space_group_name_H-M   'P 1'
#
loop_
_entity.id
_entity.type
_entity.pdbx_description
1 polymer ?
#
loop_
_entity_poly.entity_id
_entity_poly.type
_entity_poly.pdbx_seq_one_letter_code
_entity_poly.pdbx_strand_id
1 'polypeptide(L)' 'LWEAAVKSTKHHLRRVIGESTLTFEEMSTLLAQIEACLNSRPLQALSDDPDDLSALTPGH' A
#
# COMPACT_ATOMS: atom_id res chain seq x y z
N LEU A 1 10.48 6.56 -8.13
CA LEU A 1 9.70 6.17 -6.93
C LEU A 1 8.23 6.63 -7.02
N TRP A 2 7.96 7.92 -7.27
CA TRP A 2 6.59 8.44 -7.34
C TRP A 2 5.73 7.79 -8.45
N GLU A 3 6.28 7.54 -9.64
CA GLU A 3 5.53 6.90 -10.74
C GLU A 3 5.06 5.48 -10.38
N ALA A 4 5.91 4.72 -9.70
CA ALA A 4 5.60 3.37 -9.24
C ALA A 4 4.53 3.38 -8.13
N ALA A 5 4.58 4.37 -7.24
CA ALA A 5 3.56 4.57 -6.22
C ALA A 5 2.20 4.90 -6.88
N VAL A 6 2.16 5.87 -7.80
CA VAL A 6 0.94 6.23 -8.55
C VAL A 6 0.37 5.04 -9.32
N LYS A 7 1.22 4.23 -9.96
CA LYS A 7 0.81 3.01 -10.66
C LYS A 7 0.16 2.00 -9.70
N SER A 8 0.75 1.82 -8.52
CA SER A 8 0.26 0.87 -7.50
C SER A 8 -1.07 1.34 -6.89
N THR A 9 -1.21 2.62 -6.56
CA THR A 9 -2.47 3.20 -6.08
C THR A 9 -3.59 3.00 -7.10
N LYS A 10 -3.35 3.34 -8.37
CA LYS A 10 -4.33 3.12 -9.46
C LYS A 10 -4.71 1.64 -9.61
N HIS A 11 -3.77 0.72 -9.41
CA HIS A 11 -4.03 -0.70 -9.45
C HIS A 11 -4.99 -1.14 -8.33
N HIS A 12 -4.71 -0.74 -7.08
CA HIS A 12 -5.57 -1.08 -5.94
C HIS A 12 -6.97 -0.48 -6.08
N LEU A 13 -7.08 0.79 -6.47
CA LEU A 13 -8.38 1.44 -6.67
C LEU A 13 -9.25 0.69 -7.69
N ARG A 14 -8.68 0.31 -8.85
CA ARG A 14 -9.41 -0.45 -9.88
C ARG A 14 -9.88 -1.82 -9.40
N ARG A 15 -9.07 -2.52 -8.59
CA ARG A 15 -9.39 -3.85 -8.06
C ARG A 15 -10.47 -3.81 -6.98
N VAL A 16 -10.46 -2.78 -6.12
CA VAL A 16 -11.35 -2.71 -4.97
C VAL A 16 -12.69 -2.06 -5.31
N ILE A 17 -12.69 -0.98 -6.09
CA ILE A 17 -13.92 -0.23 -6.39
C ILE A 17 -14.80 -0.99 -7.39
N GLY A 18 -14.21 -1.55 -8.45
CA GLY A 18 -14.97 -2.18 -9.53
C GLY A 18 -15.97 -1.20 -10.16
N GLU A 19 -17.24 -1.60 -10.23
CA GLU A 19 -18.37 -0.78 -10.72
C GLU A 19 -19.08 0.01 -9.61
N SER A 20 -18.58 -0.04 -8.37
CA SER A 20 -19.22 0.60 -7.22
C SER A 20 -18.96 2.10 -7.21
N THR A 21 -19.94 2.88 -6.75
CA THR A 21 -19.73 4.31 -6.46
C THR A 21 -19.56 4.48 -4.96
N LEU A 22 -18.50 5.16 -4.54
CA LEU A 22 -18.20 5.41 -3.13
C LEU A 22 -18.57 6.85 -2.75
N THR A 23 -19.03 7.01 -1.52
CA THR A 23 -19.09 8.31 -0.87
C THR A 23 -17.67 8.86 -0.63
N PHE A 24 -17.58 10.13 -0.26
CA PHE A 24 -16.31 10.75 0.09
C PHE A 24 -15.61 10.03 1.25
N GLU A 25 -16.35 9.68 2.30
CA GLU A 25 -15.80 9.02 3.49
C GLU A 25 -15.29 7.62 3.18
N GLU A 26 -16.02 6.85 2.37
CA GLU A 26 -15.59 5.52 1.91
C GLU A 26 -14.34 5.61 1.03
N MET A 27 -14.29 6.57 0.09
CA MET A 27 -13.10 6.80 -0.73
C MET A 27 -11.90 7.20 0.12
N SER A 28 -12.08 8.10 1.09
CA SER A 28 -11.01 8.53 1.99
C SER A 28 -10.48 7.37 2.83
N THR A 29 -11.38 6.54 3.36
CA THR A 29 -11.01 5.33 4.11
C THR A 29 -10.24 4.34 3.25
N LEU A 30 -10.71 4.09 2.03
CA LEU A 30 -10.04 3.21 1.08
C LEU A 30 -8.63 3.71 0.73
N LEU A 31 -8.47 5.02 0.51
CA LEU A 31 -7.15 5.60 0.23
C LEU A 31 -6.19 5.43 1.41
N ALA A 32 -6.65 5.64 2.65
CA ALA A 32 -5.82 5.42 3.84
C ALA A 32 -5.39 3.95 3.99
N GLN A 33 -6.28 2.99 3.68
CA GLN A 33 -5.94 1.57 3.68
C GLN A 33 -4.90 1.24 2.60
N ILE A 34 -5.08 1.75 1.38
CA ILE A 34 -4.12 1.56 0.28
C ILE A 34 -2.76 2.16 0.66
N GLU A 35 -2.74 3.36 1.23
CA GLU A 35 -1.51 3.99 1.72
C GLU A 35 -0.80 3.12 2.74
N ALA A 36 -1.50 2.62 3.76
CA ALA A 36 -0.93 1.72 4.76
C ALA A 36 -0.32 0.47 4.10
N CYS A 37 -1.01 -0.16 3.16
CA CYS A 37 -0.47 -1.31 2.41
C CYS A 37 0.79 -0.96 1.62
N LEU A 38 0.82 0.21 0.97
CA LEU A 38 1.98 0.63 0.18
C LEU A 38 3.19 0.97 1.07
N ASN A 39 2.95 1.59 2.22
CA ASN A 39 3.99 2.02 3.16
C ASN A 39 4.54 0.87 4.01
N SER A 40 3.76 -0.19 4.25
CA SER A 40 4.19 -1.38 5.00
C SER A 40 4.75 -2.50 4.13
N ARG A 41 4.76 -2.36 2.79
CA ARG A 41 5.29 -3.41 1.90
C ARG A 41 6.80 -3.61 2.15
N PRO A 42 7.29 -4.84 2.40
CA PRO A 42 8.72 -5.07 2.60
C PRO A 42 9.51 -4.84 1.31
N LEU A 43 10.62 -4.10 1.41
CA LEU A 43 11.60 -3.90 0.33
C LEU A 43 12.81 -4.80 0.52
N GLN A 44 13.30 -4.90 1.75
CA GLN A 44 14.48 -5.70 2.12
C GLN A 44 14.38 -6.08 3.61
N ALA A 45 14.82 -7.29 3.96
CA ALA A 45 15.01 -7.66 5.36
C ALA A 45 16.11 -6.79 6.00
N LEU A 46 15.96 -6.45 7.28
CA LEU A 46 16.97 -5.67 8.01
C LEU A 46 18.07 -6.56 8.61
N SER A 47 17.83 -7.87 8.69
CA SER A 47 18.72 -8.87 9.26
C SER A 47 18.73 -10.13 8.40
N ASP A 48 19.79 -10.93 8.50
CA ASP A 48 19.88 -12.29 7.93
C ASP A 48 19.30 -13.35 8.88
N ASP A 49 18.88 -12.95 10.09
CA ASP A 49 18.22 -13.83 11.05
C ASP A 49 16.83 -14.25 10.50
N PRO A 50 16.59 -15.55 10.27
CA PRO A 50 15.32 -16.03 9.73
C PRO A 50 14.12 -15.81 10.66
N ASP A 51 14.35 -15.57 11.96
CA ASP A 51 13.30 -15.27 12.93
C ASP A 51 12.99 -13.76 13.05
N ASP A 52 13.82 -12.89 12.45
CA ASP A 52 13.59 -11.44 12.41
C ASP A 52 12.73 -11.05 11.20
N LEU A 53 11.46 -10.71 11.47
CA LEU A 53 10.50 -10.29 10.45
C LEU A 53 10.57 -8.79 10.13
N SER A 54 11.52 -8.06 10.71
CA SER A 54 11.68 -6.63 10.44
C SER A 54 12.21 -6.40 9.03
N ALA A 55 11.60 -5.45 8.34
CA ALA A 55 11.94 -5.12 6.97
C ALA A 55 12.02 -3.60 6.79
N LEU A 56 12.94 -3.17 5.94
CA LEU A 56 12.88 -1.84 5.34
C LEU A 56 11.61 -1.79 4.51
N THR A 57 10.74 -0.83 4.79
CA THR A 57 9.51 -0.58 4.05
C THR A 57 9.57 0.82 3.45
N PRO A 58 8.75 1.16 2.44
CA PRO A 58 8.72 2.50 1.87
C PRO A 58 8.34 3.61 2.86
N GLY A 59 7.66 3.26 3.97
CA GLY A 59 7.24 4.19 5.01
C GLY A 59 8.27 4.40 6.15
N HIS A 60 9.39 3.67 6.15
CA HIS A 60 10.54 3.93 7.03
C HIS A 60 11.42 5.02 6.43
#